data_AF-S2L0T7-F1
#
_entry.id   AF-S2L0T7-F1
#
_cell.length_a   1.000
_cell.length_b   1.000
_cell.length_c   1.000
_cell.angle_alpha   90.00
_cell.angle_beta   90.00
_cell.angle_gamma   90.00
#
_symmetry.space_group_name_H-M   'P 1'
#
loop_
_entity.id
_entity.type
_entity.pdbx_description
1 polymer ?
#
loop_
_entity_poly.entity_id
_entity_poly.type
_entity_poly.pdbx_seq_one_letter_code
_entity_poly.pdbx_strand_id
1 'polypeptide(L)'
;MIPQLIDALERQADKGLLELLDARAKIKVLEAQNRDLQARNQELSEQLDAHKAEARHAHVTAGRSQGLAALMARRPRHHVLPNEPTDDASLDGAENDPASTPHGSAPKSQSWSRDQCQSQGQAQSQDKAAPLPANEPAPRSDPPARSEPQAQLDGQADVRQGPQSRLPIDEAPSPQALLDEWYQRYTETFFKGHTRPLKVGIHEDLVAREPWPEKLVRRALACYVHLPRYLKAVRAGAERVGLDGESAGVVSEGEAKYARKQLDELQAQNRTRQAKRRERQRQQEKEERLERKISELLAKHEH
;
A
#
# COMPACT_ATOMS: atom_id res chain seq x y z
N MET A 1 -66.74 4.79 18.01
CA MET A 1 -65.65 5.10 17.06
C MET A 1 -64.41 5.59 17.79
N ILE A 2 -64.44 6.75 18.46
CA ILE A 2 -63.31 7.34 19.21
C ILE A 2 -62.47 6.34 20.05
N PRO A 3 -63.02 5.51 20.96
CA PRO A 3 -62.19 4.63 21.78
C PRO A 3 -61.34 3.64 20.98
N GLN A 4 -61.87 3.09 19.87
CA GLN A 4 -61.13 2.17 19.00
C GLN A 4 -59.93 2.82 18.30
N LEU A 5 -59.93 4.15 18.16
CA LEU A 5 -58.77 4.90 17.65
C LEU A 5 -57.71 5.09 18.75
N ILE A 6 -58.13 5.25 20.00
CA ILE A 6 -57.23 5.32 21.17
C ILE A 6 -56.55 3.96 21.37
N ASP A 7 -57.32 2.87 21.43
CA ASP A 7 -56.82 1.48 21.53
C ASP A 7 -55.77 1.15 20.45
N ALA A 8 -55.96 1.68 19.24
CA ALA A 8 -55.05 1.50 18.11
C ALA A 8 -53.76 2.32 18.22
N LEU A 9 -53.86 3.57 18.70
CA LEU A 9 -52.70 4.44 18.95
C LEU A 9 -51.84 3.93 20.11
N GLU A 10 -52.45 3.42 21.18
CA GLU A 10 -51.74 2.81 22.32
C GLU A 10 -50.94 1.58 21.88
N ARG A 11 -51.57 0.65 21.14
CA ARG A 11 -50.87 -0.52 20.57
C ARG A 11 -49.74 -0.15 19.61
N GLN A 12 -49.89 0.96 18.86
CA GLN A 12 -48.84 1.47 18.00
C GLN A 12 -47.67 2.08 18.80
N ALA A 13 -47.96 2.76 19.92
CA ALA A 13 -46.95 3.28 20.83
C ALA A 13 -46.18 2.15 21.55
N ASP A 14 -46.89 1.13 22.06
CA ASP A 14 -46.29 -0.05 22.70
C ASP A 14 -45.36 -0.82 21.74
N LYS A 15 -45.80 -1.02 20.49
CA LYS A 15 -44.99 -1.65 19.45
C LYS A 15 -43.72 -0.83 19.16
N GLY A 16 -43.84 0.49 19.06
CA GLY A 16 -42.69 1.39 18.90
C GLY A 16 -41.73 1.38 20.10
N LEU A 17 -42.26 1.28 21.33
CA LEU A 17 -41.46 1.15 22.54
C LEU A 17 -40.67 -0.17 22.56
N LEU A 18 -41.31 -1.29 22.18
CA LEU A 18 -40.64 -2.59 22.09
C LEU A 18 -39.53 -2.59 21.03
N GLU A 19 -39.79 -2.05 19.84
CA GLU A 19 -38.77 -1.90 18.78
C GLU A 19 -37.58 -1.03 19.22
N LEU A 20 -37.81 0.01 20.01
CA LEU A 20 -36.75 0.84 20.60
C LEU A 20 -35.95 0.10 21.70
N LEU A 21 -36.59 -0.78 22.49
CA LEU A 21 -35.91 -1.61 23.49
C LEU A 21 -35.03 -2.67 22.83
N ASP A 22 -35.53 -3.35 21.79
CA ASP A 22 -34.76 -4.33 21.01
C ASP A 22 -33.59 -3.67 20.27
N ALA A 23 -33.81 -2.50 19.66
CA ALA A 23 -32.74 -1.71 19.05
C ALA A 23 -31.66 -1.33 20.08
N ARG A 24 -32.07 -0.91 21.29
CA ARG A 24 -31.14 -0.58 22.39
C ARG A 24 -30.39 -1.81 22.92
N ALA A 25 -31.02 -2.98 22.97
CA ALA A 25 -30.36 -4.24 23.31
C ALA A 25 -29.32 -4.62 22.25
N LYS A 26 -29.69 -4.54 20.97
CA LYS A 26 -28.79 -4.80 19.83
C LYS A 26 -27.60 -3.84 19.81
N ILE A 27 -27.79 -2.56 20.13
CA ILE A 27 -26.70 -1.58 20.27
C ILE A 27 -25.71 -2.02 21.38
N LYS A 28 -26.19 -2.42 22.57
CA LYS A 28 -25.31 -2.91 23.65
C LYS A 28 -24.47 -4.12 23.23
N VAL A 29 -25.05 -5.07 22.49
CA VAL A 29 -24.33 -6.26 21.99
C VAL A 29 -23.26 -5.86 20.96
N LEU A 30 -23.60 -4.98 20.02
CA LEU A 30 -22.65 -4.47 19.03
C LEU A 30 -21.53 -3.62 19.68
N GLU A 31 -21.83 -2.85 20.73
CA GLU A 31 -20.82 -2.14 21.50
C GLU A 31 -19.83 -3.09 22.20
N ALA A 32 -20.33 -4.18 22.80
CA ALA A 32 -19.47 -5.19 23.42
C ALA A 32 -18.54 -5.84 22.38
N GLN A 33 -19.10 -6.34 21.28
CA GLN A 33 -18.33 -6.92 20.16
C GLN A 33 -17.29 -5.94 19.58
N ASN A 34 -17.60 -4.64 19.53
CA ASN A 34 -16.68 -3.62 19.06
C ASN A 34 -15.55 -3.35 20.07
N ARG A 35 -15.81 -3.41 21.39
CA ARG A 35 -14.74 -3.38 22.42
C ARG A 35 -13.83 -4.59 22.30
N ASP A 36 -14.39 -5.79 22.15
CA ASP A 36 -13.62 -7.03 22.00
C ASP A 36 -12.72 -7.00 20.74
N LEU A 37 -13.27 -6.51 19.62
CA LEU A 37 -12.50 -6.29 18.38
C LEU A 37 -11.44 -5.20 18.54
N GLN A 38 -11.70 -4.13 19.30
CA GLN A 38 -10.70 -3.09 19.57
C GLN A 38 -9.54 -3.64 20.41
N ALA A 39 -9.83 -4.41 21.46
CA ALA A 39 -8.81 -5.08 22.27
C ALA A 39 -7.95 -6.03 21.43
N ARG A 40 -8.56 -6.86 20.57
CA ARG A 40 -7.84 -7.75 19.64
C ARG A 40 -6.97 -6.99 18.63
N ASN A 41 -7.43 -5.85 18.14
CA ASN A 41 -6.63 -5.01 17.24
C ASN A 41 -5.48 -4.31 17.97
N GLN A 42 -5.64 -3.96 19.25
CA GLN A 42 -4.55 -3.46 20.11
C GLN A 42 -3.50 -4.56 20.33
N GLU A 43 -3.90 -5.75 20.75
CA GLU A 43 -3.04 -6.91 20.92
C GLU A 43 -2.24 -7.23 19.64
N LEU A 44 -2.90 -7.29 18.48
CA LEU A 44 -2.23 -7.50 17.19
C LEU A 44 -1.28 -6.36 16.82
N SER A 45 -1.57 -5.11 17.21
CA SER A 45 -0.66 -3.98 16.97
C SER A 45 0.58 -4.04 17.87
N GLU A 46 0.42 -4.48 19.13
CA GLU A 46 1.51 -4.71 20.08
C GLU A 46 2.40 -5.88 19.63
N GLN A 47 1.81 -6.99 19.18
CA GLN A 47 2.55 -8.11 18.58
C GLN A 47 3.37 -7.67 17.35
N LEU A 48 2.78 -6.85 16.47
CA LEU A 48 3.48 -6.31 15.31
C LEU A 48 4.60 -5.34 15.69
N ASP A 49 4.43 -4.51 16.72
CA ASP A 49 5.48 -3.60 17.18
C ASP A 49 6.58 -4.30 17.99
N ALA A 50 6.26 -5.38 18.72
CA ALA A 50 7.23 -6.29 19.33
C ALA A 50 8.09 -6.97 18.25
N HIS A 51 7.49 -7.58 17.23
CA HIS A 51 8.24 -8.21 16.13
C HIS A 51 9.05 -7.18 15.31
N LYS A 52 8.60 -5.92 15.19
CA LYS A 52 9.41 -4.82 14.63
C LYS A 52 10.57 -4.44 15.54
N ALA A 53 10.40 -4.45 16.85
CA ALA A 53 11.46 -4.21 17.82
C ALA A 53 12.52 -5.33 17.75
N GLU A 54 12.10 -6.60 17.76
CA GLU A 54 12.98 -7.77 17.59
C GLU A 54 13.80 -7.68 16.29
N ALA A 55 13.16 -7.37 15.16
CA ALA A 55 13.85 -7.18 13.89
C ALA A 55 14.88 -6.02 13.92
N ARG A 56 14.55 -4.91 14.60
CA ARG A 56 15.49 -3.80 14.84
C ARG A 56 16.66 -4.22 15.74
N HIS A 57 16.39 -4.95 16.82
CA HIS A 57 17.42 -5.44 17.74
C HIS A 57 18.36 -6.46 17.06
N ALA A 58 17.84 -7.37 16.24
CA ALA A 58 18.65 -8.28 15.43
C ALA A 58 19.59 -7.51 14.49
N HIS A 59 19.06 -6.53 13.74
CA HIS A 59 19.86 -5.70 12.83
C HIS A 59 20.94 -4.88 13.56
N VAL A 60 20.62 -4.26 14.69
CA VAL A 60 21.58 -3.49 15.51
C VAL A 60 22.67 -4.40 16.10
N THR A 61 22.33 -5.64 16.46
CA THR A 61 23.28 -6.60 17.04
C THR A 61 24.24 -7.15 15.97
N ALA A 62 23.73 -7.54 14.79
CA ALA A 62 24.55 -7.99 13.66
C ALA A 62 25.50 -6.89 13.15
N GLY A 63 25.01 -5.65 13.00
CA GLY A 63 25.80 -4.53 12.49
C GLY A 63 26.96 -4.10 13.40
N ARG A 64 26.83 -4.30 14.73
CA ARG A 64 27.87 -3.89 15.70
C ARG A 64 29.09 -4.80 15.75
N SER A 65 28.94 -6.11 15.53
CA SER A 65 30.05 -7.07 15.63
C SER A 65 30.84 -7.23 14.32
N GLN A 66 30.16 -7.23 13.17
CA GLN A 66 30.81 -7.53 11.89
C GLN A 66 31.69 -6.38 11.36
N GLY A 67 31.25 -5.13 11.52
CA GLY A 67 31.96 -3.96 10.97
C GLY A 67 33.35 -3.73 11.57
N LEU A 68 33.51 -3.91 12.89
CA LEU A 68 34.79 -3.69 13.57
C LEU A 68 35.82 -4.79 13.28
N ALA A 69 35.36 -6.05 13.23
CA ALA A 69 36.22 -7.20 12.93
C ALA A 69 36.80 -7.15 11.51
N ALA A 70 35.98 -6.77 10.52
CA ALA A 70 36.40 -6.65 9.13
C ALA A 70 37.48 -5.56 8.91
N LEU A 71 37.45 -4.48 9.69
CA LEU A 71 38.46 -3.42 9.66
C LEU A 71 39.80 -3.87 10.28
N MET A 72 39.75 -4.60 11.41
CA MET A 72 40.96 -5.15 12.06
C MET A 72 41.69 -6.18 11.17
N ALA A 73 40.95 -6.92 10.33
CA ALA A 73 41.52 -7.92 9.42
C ALA A 73 42.27 -7.32 8.20
N ARG A 74 42.13 -6.01 7.91
CA ARG A 74 42.73 -5.35 6.74
C ARG A 74 43.88 -4.40 7.10
N ARG A 75 44.94 -4.93 7.73
CA ARG A 75 46.21 -4.21 7.93
C ARG A 75 47.40 -4.91 7.22
N PRO A 76 47.62 -4.66 5.92
CA PRO A 76 48.81 -5.15 5.22
C PRO A 76 50.08 -4.57 5.84
N ARG A 77 51.10 -5.41 6.06
CA ARG A 77 52.48 -4.94 6.22
C ARG A 77 53.09 -4.80 4.83
N HIS A 78 53.45 -3.59 4.45
CA HIS A 78 54.25 -3.39 3.24
C HIS A 78 55.68 -3.94 3.45
N HIS A 79 56.14 -4.77 2.54
CA HIS A 79 57.54 -4.85 2.14
C HIS A 79 57.61 -4.80 0.61
N VAL A 80 58.72 -4.31 0.05
CA VAL A 80 58.75 -3.64 -1.26
C VAL A 80 60.04 -3.99 -2.03
N LEU A 81 59.94 -4.04 -3.37
CA LEU A 81 61.00 -4.25 -4.41
C LEU A 81 61.61 -5.66 -4.51
N PRO A 82 62.21 -6.05 -5.67
CA PRO A 82 61.90 -5.66 -7.07
C PRO A 82 61.83 -6.85 -8.06
N ASN A 83 61.57 -6.58 -9.35
CA ASN A 83 61.66 -7.53 -10.47
C ASN A 83 63.12 -7.93 -10.80
N GLU A 84 63.32 -9.08 -11.46
CA GLU A 84 63.67 -9.20 -12.89
C GLU A 84 63.52 -10.68 -13.38
N PRO A 85 63.51 -11.00 -14.69
CA PRO A 85 63.07 -12.29 -15.23
C PRO A 85 64.20 -13.25 -15.66
N THR A 86 63.86 -14.52 -15.92
CA THR A 86 64.26 -15.33 -17.09
C THR A 86 63.49 -16.66 -17.16
N ASP A 87 62.80 -16.88 -18.29
CA ASP A 87 62.79 -18.06 -19.18
C ASP A 87 62.74 -19.53 -18.70
N ASP A 88 62.06 -20.31 -19.56
CA ASP A 88 62.37 -21.67 -20.05
C ASP A 88 61.74 -22.94 -19.41
N ALA A 89 61.77 -24.01 -20.23
CA ALA A 89 61.50 -25.43 -19.97
C ALA A 89 60.04 -25.91 -19.71
N SER A 90 59.43 -26.43 -20.78
CA SER A 90 58.33 -27.41 -20.79
C SER A 90 58.61 -28.69 -19.98
N LEU A 91 57.57 -29.44 -19.57
CA LEU A 91 57.29 -30.81 -20.05
C LEU A 91 56.02 -31.45 -19.41
N ASP A 92 55.63 -32.60 -19.95
CA ASP A 92 54.40 -33.39 -19.69
C ASP A 92 54.20 -33.93 -18.27
N GLY A 93 52.98 -34.44 -17.99
CA GLY A 93 52.90 -35.75 -17.31
C GLY A 93 51.69 -36.07 -16.43
N ALA A 94 50.78 -36.90 -16.96
CA ALA A 94 50.23 -38.10 -16.32
C ALA A 94 49.45 -38.07 -14.97
N GLU A 95 48.19 -38.56 -15.08
CA GLU A 95 47.62 -39.69 -14.30
C GLU A 95 47.01 -39.55 -12.88
N ASN A 96 45.69 -39.79 -12.86
CA ASN A 96 44.94 -40.75 -12.02
C ASN A 96 44.54 -40.44 -10.55
N ASP A 97 43.22 -40.36 -10.38
CA ASP A 97 42.37 -40.92 -9.29
C ASP A 97 42.89 -42.24 -8.65
N PRO A 98 42.46 -42.66 -7.42
CA PRO A 98 41.06 -42.53 -6.93
C PRO A 98 40.79 -42.39 -5.40
N ALA A 99 39.49 -42.27 -5.08
CA ALA A 99 38.75 -43.08 -4.07
C ALA A 99 38.05 -42.38 -2.86
N SER A 100 36.71 -42.57 -2.82
CA SER A 100 35.92 -42.97 -1.63
C SER A 100 35.51 -41.99 -0.51
N THR A 101 34.31 -41.39 -0.66
CA THR A 101 33.05 -41.65 0.14
C THR A 101 33.02 -41.64 1.69
N PRO A 102 31.84 -41.54 2.38
CA PRO A 102 30.53 -40.91 2.06
C PRO A 102 29.81 -40.22 3.28
N HIS A 103 28.48 -40.00 3.16
CA HIS A 103 27.43 -39.80 4.20
C HIS A 103 27.17 -38.37 4.76
N GLY A 104 25.88 -38.05 4.95
CA GLY A 104 25.40 -36.76 5.51
C GLY A 104 23.97 -36.37 5.07
N SER A 105 22.93 -37.12 5.46
CA SER A 105 21.59 -37.04 4.86
C SER A 105 20.63 -35.99 5.44
N ALA A 106 20.12 -35.09 4.58
CA ALA A 106 18.72 -34.61 4.53
C ALA A 106 18.13 -33.86 5.77
N PRO A 107 16.86 -33.38 5.78
CA PRO A 107 15.90 -33.22 4.67
C PRO A 107 15.37 -31.77 4.48
N LYS A 108 14.47 -31.61 3.50
CA LYS A 108 13.71 -30.38 3.20
C LYS A 108 12.59 -30.13 4.23
N SER A 109 12.13 -28.89 4.32
CA SER A 109 10.73 -28.57 4.62
C SER A 109 10.19 -27.56 3.59
N GLN A 110 8.90 -27.63 3.28
CA GLN A 110 8.24 -26.81 2.26
C GLN A 110 7.25 -25.82 2.89
N SER A 111 6.86 -24.82 2.11
CA SER A 111 5.70 -23.98 2.41
C SER A 111 4.42 -24.81 2.49
N TRP A 112 3.48 -24.39 3.35
CA TRP A 112 2.06 -24.69 3.18
C TRP A 112 1.22 -23.44 3.40
N SER A 113 0.49 -23.04 2.36
CA SER A 113 -0.72 -22.23 2.50
C SER A 113 -1.75 -23.01 3.32
N ARG A 114 -2.63 -22.32 4.06
CA ARG A 114 -3.75 -22.96 4.77
C ARG A 114 -5.03 -22.13 4.72
N ASP A 115 -5.85 -22.43 3.72
CA ASP A 115 -7.30 -22.38 3.87
C ASP A 115 -7.78 -23.71 4.48
N GLN A 116 -8.67 -23.67 5.48
CA GLN A 116 -9.98 -24.34 5.43
C GLN A 116 -10.77 -24.33 6.76
N CYS A 117 -12.07 -24.04 6.60
CA CYS A 117 -13.27 -24.71 7.13
C CYS A 117 -13.39 -25.20 8.58
N GLN A 118 -14.53 -24.84 9.20
CA GLN A 118 -15.53 -25.72 9.84
C GLN A 118 -16.81 -24.90 10.14
N SER A 119 -18.05 -25.43 10.20
CA SER A 119 -18.66 -26.65 9.63
C SER A 119 -20.20 -26.64 9.80
N GLN A 120 -20.90 -27.64 9.22
CA GLN A 120 -22.31 -28.05 9.42
C GLN A 120 -23.40 -27.18 8.73
N GLY A 121 -24.46 -27.76 8.13
CA GLY A 121 -24.75 -29.18 7.87
C GLY A 121 -26.14 -29.46 7.23
N GLN A 122 -26.38 -30.73 6.84
CA GLN A 122 -27.60 -31.31 6.20
C GLN A 122 -27.85 -30.98 4.71
N ALA A 123 -28.47 -31.83 3.85
CA ALA A 123 -28.60 -33.31 3.78
C ALA A 123 -29.25 -33.74 2.41
N GLN A 124 -29.11 -35.02 1.99
CA GLN A 124 -29.77 -35.69 0.83
C GLN A 124 -29.35 -35.22 -0.59
N SER A 125 -29.48 -35.94 -1.73
CA SER A 125 -29.25 -37.36 -2.16
C SER A 125 -29.77 -37.50 -3.62
N GLN A 126 -29.24 -38.24 -4.62
CA GLN A 126 -28.01 -39.02 -4.92
C GLN A 126 -27.66 -38.76 -6.43
N ASP A 127 -27.21 -39.60 -7.39
CA ASP A 127 -26.91 -41.04 -7.57
C ASP A 127 -26.01 -41.27 -8.84
N LYS A 128 -25.55 -42.52 -9.07
CA LYS A 128 -25.00 -43.14 -10.31
C LYS A 128 -23.62 -42.77 -10.91
N ALA A 129 -22.68 -43.70 -10.68
CA ALA A 129 -21.98 -44.53 -11.70
C ALA A 129 -20.87 -43.98 -12.64
N ALA A 130 -19.99 -44.89 -13.04
CA ALA A 130 -18.74 -44.73 -13.84
C ALA A 130 -18.78 -45.70 -15.08
N PRO A 131 -17.70 -46.05 -15.85
CA PRO A 131 -16.25 -45.78 -15.73
C PRO A 131 -15.49 -45.44 -17.05
N LEU A 132 -14.15 -45.53 -17.01
CA LEU A 132 -13.17 -45.37 -18.13
C LEU A 132 -13.07 -46.64 -19.02
N PRO A 133 -12.32 -46.61 -20.15
CA PRO A 133 -10.92 -47.08 -20.12
C PRO A 133 -9.93 -46.31 -21.07
N ALA A 134 -8.68 -46.77 -21.14
CA ALA A 134 -7.51 -46.07 -21.71
C ALA A 134 -6.98 -46.66 -23.05
N ASN A 135 -5.96 -46.01 -23.65
CA ASN A 135 -4.94 -46.68 -24.49
C ASN A 135 -3.65 -45.85 -24.69
N GLU A 136 -2.53 -46.58 -24.86
CA GLU A 136 -1.17 -46.16 -25.29
C GLU A 136 -0.71 -47.18 -26.39
N PRO A 137 0.45 -47.10 -27.10
CA PRO A 137 1.74 -46.46 -26.75
C PRO A 137 2.48 -45.71 -27.91
N ALA A 138 3.76 -45.34 -27.70
CA ALA A 138 4.69 -44.70 -28.67
C ALA A 138 5.46 -45.71 -29.57
N PRO A 139 6.24 -45.27 -30.60
CA PRO A 139 7.71 -45.13 -30.40
C PRO A 139 8.55 -44.15 -31.32
N ARG A 140 9.66 -43.65 -30.76
CA ARG A 140 11.03 -43.41 -31.34
C ARG A 140 11.28 -42.62 -32.66
N SER A 141 12.13 -41.57 -32.60
CA SER A 141 13.36 -41.40 -33.42
C SER A 141 14.24 -40.24 -32.88
N ASP A 142 15.52 -40.14 -33.30
CA ASP A 142 16.60 -39.43 -32.57
C ASP A 142 17.17 -38.13 -33.24
N PRO A 143 17.87 -37.25 -32.46
CA PRO A 143 18.52 -35.99 -32.90
C PRO A 143 20.00 -36.24 -33.38
N PRO A 144 20.93 -35.25 -33.55
CA PRO A 144 20.93 -33.78 -33.34
C PRO A 144 21.62 -32.92 -34.46
N ALA A 145 21.83 -31.60 -34.25
CA ALA A 145 23.14 -30.92 -34.39
C ALA A 145 23.14 -29.35 -34.36
N ARG A 146 23.89 -28.76 -33.40
CA ARG A 146 24.66 -27.47 -33.46
C ARG A 146 23.88 -26.15 -33.66
N SER A 147 24.35 -24.97 -33.23
CA SER A 147 25.67 -24.53 -32.72
C SER A 147 25.55 -23.50 -31.58
N GLU A 148 26.50 -23.47 -30.64
CA GLU A 148 26.92 -22.22 -29.98
C GLU A 148 28.01 -21.53 -30.84
N PRO A 149 28.32 -20.23 -30.60
CA PRO A 149 29.40 -19.97 -29.65
C PRO A 149 29.11 -18.81 -28.68
N GLN A 150 29.89 -18.79 -27.59
CA GLN A 150 29.83 -17.82 -26.50
C GLN A 150 30.56 -16.51 -26.84
N ALA A 151 30.14 -15.42 -26.19
CA ALA A 151 30.95 -14.21 -26.03
C ALA A 151 30.77 -13.68 -24.61
N GLN A 152 31.86 -13.52 -23.86
CA GLN A 152 31.87 -13.07 -22.47
C GLN A 152 31.84 -11.54 -22.40
N LEU A 153 31.22 -10.97 -21.37
CA LEU A 153 31.63 -9.69 -20.78
C LEU A 153 31.34 -9.68 -19.28
N ASP A 154 32.22 -9.03 -18.53
CA ASP A 154 32.32 -9.13 -17.08
C ASP A 154 31.26 -8.34 -16.31
N GLY A 155 31.00 -8.76 -15.08
CA GLY A 155 30.01 -8.14 -14.21
C GLY A 155 30.57 -7.00 -13.35
N GLN A 156 29.81 -5.91 -13.24
CA GLN A 156 29.77 -5.13 -12.01
C GLN A 156 28.38 -4.49 -11.82
N ALA A 157 27.66 -4.96 -10.80
CA ALA A 157 26.38 -4.38 -10.38
C ALA A 157 26.62 -3.12 -9.55
N ASP A 158 27.13 -2.07 -10.19
CA ASP A 158 27.37 -0.76 -9.57
C ASP A 158 26.03 -0.04 -9.34
N VAL A 159 25.41 -0.29 -8.18
CA VAL A 159 24.20 0.39 -7.73
C VAL A 159 24.55 1.83 -7.33
N ARG A 160 24.84 2.66 -8.34
CA ARG A 160 25.00 4.11 -8.16
C ARG A 160 23.66 4.71 -7.75
N GLN A 161 23.49 4.84 -6.44
CA GLN A 161 22.58 5.79 -5.84
C GLN A 161 23.02 7.20 -6.27
N GLY A 162 22.54 7.65 -7.43
CA GLY A 162 22.84 8.98 -7.96
C GLY A 162 22.47 10.05 -6.92
N PRO A 163 23.24 11.15 -6.80
CA PRO A 163 23.11 12.14 -5.71
C PRO A 163 21.88 13.06 -5.85
N GLN A 164 20.71 12.49 -6.11
CA GLN A 164 19.40 13.13 -6.28
C GLN A 164 18.76 13.49 -4.91
N SER A 165 19.55 14.15 -4.08
CA SER A 165 19.18 14.66 -2.75
C SER A 165 19.87 15.98 -2.40
N ARG A 166 20.56 16.63 -3.37
CA ARG A 166 21.29 17.89 -3.14
C ARG A 166 21.16 18.90 -4.29
N LEU A 167 19.92 19.14 -4.74
CA LEU A 167 19.57 20.44 -5.28
C LEU A 167 19.42 21.43 -4.09
N PRO A 168 19.75 22.73 -4.24
CA PRO A 168 19.41 23.75 -3.25
C PRO A 168 17.90 23.77 -2.97
N ILE A 169 17.52 24.05 -1.73
CA ILE A 169 16.13 23.90 -1.26
C ILE A 169 15.31 25.19 -1.49
N ASP A 170 15.96 26.25 -1.96
CA ASP A 170 15.56 27.63 -1.71
C ASP A 170 14.28 28.11 -2.42
N GLU A 171 13.83 27.45 -3.50
CA GLU A 171 12.62 27.85 -4.25
C GLU A 171 11.85 26.66 -4.86
N ALA A 172 11.72 25.54 -4.14
CA ALA A 172 10.90 24.41 -4.60
C ALA A 172 9.39 24.73 -4.41
N PRO A 173 8.59 24.91 -5.49
CA PRO A 173 7.23 25.41 -5.36
C PRO A 173 6.31 24.41 -4.64
N SER A 174 5.37 24.95 -3.87
CA SER A 174 4.29 24.15 -3.28
C SER A 174 3.57 23.34 -4.37
N PRO A 175 3.22 22.05 -4.14
CA PRO A 175 2.48 21.25 -5.12
C PRO A 175 1.12 21.83 -5.53
N GLN A 176 0.59 22.81 -4.80
CA GLN A 176 -0.58 23.59 -5.19
C GLN A 176 -0.22 24.76 -6.12
N ALA A 177 0.89 25.46 -5.88
CA ALA A 177 1.39 26.52 -6.75
C ALA A 177 1.75 25.98 -8.15
N LEU A 178 2.38 24.80 -8.20
CA LEU A 178 2.64 24.07 -9.46
C LEU A 178 1.34 23.79 -10.25
N LEU A 179 0.27 23.44 -9.55
CA LEU A 179 -1.03 23.18 -10.16
C LEU A 179 -1.73 24.47 -10.61
N ASP A 180 -1.56 25.58 -9.89
CA ASP A 180 -2.02 26.91 -10.31
C ASP A 180 -1.20 27.47 -11.49
N GLU A 181 0.05 27.07 -11.69
CA GLU A 181 0.79 27.27 -12.94
C GLU A 181 0.26 26.41 -14.09
N TRP A 182 -0.01 25.12 -13.87
CA TRP A 182 -0.59 24.25 -14.90
C TRP A 182 -1.98 24.69 -15.35
N TYR A 183 -2.81 25.27 -14.47
CA TYR A 183 -4.09 25.90 -14.86
C TYR A 183 -3.93 27.09 -15.82
N GLN A 184 -2.72 27.67 -15.95
CA GLN A 184 -2.43 28.79 -16.85
C GLN A 184 -1.70 28.32 -18.12
N ARG A 185 -0.77 27.36 -18.01
CA ARG A 185 0.00 26.83 -19.15
C ARG A 185 -0.79 25.84 -20.03
N TYR A 186 -1.66 25.03 -19.43
CA TYR A 186 -2.30 23.88 -20.09
C TYR A 186 -3.84 23.99 -20.02
N THR A 187 -4.38 25.05 -20.64
CA THR A 187 -5.81 25.45 -20.56
C THR A 187 -6.78 24.38 -21.03
N GLU A 188 -6.38 23.55 -22.00
CA GLU A 188 -7.25 22.52 -22.61
C GLU A 188 -7.42 21.25 -21.76
N THR A 189 -6.74 21.17 -20.62
CA THR A 189 -6.52 19.89 -19.92
C THR A 189 -6.71 20.00 -18.40
N PHE A 190 -6.15 21.05 -17.78
CA PHE A 190 -6.35 21.36 -16.38
C PHE A 190 -7.45 22.43 -16.24
N PHE A 191 -8.64 22.02 -15.79
CA PHE A 191 -9.79 22.91 -15.63
C PHE A 191 -10.11 23.16 -14.16
N LYS A 192 -10.09 24.42 -13.72
CA LYS A 192 -10.44 24.81 -12.35
C LYS A 192 -11.93 24.62 -12.04
N GLY A 193 -12.79 24.57 -13.08
CA GLY A 193 -14.23 24.30 -13.00
C GLY A 193 -14.60 22.85 -13.33
N HIS A 194 -14.69 22.54 -14.63
CA HIS A 194 -15.13 21.26 -15.19
C HIS A 194 -13.94 20.35 -15.54
N THR A 195 -13.28 19.79 -14.52
CA THR A 195 -12.21 18.80 -14.69
C THR A 195 -12.61 17.65 -15.62
N ARG A 196 -11.86 17.40 -16.69
CA ARG A 196 -12.00 16.21 -17.56
C ARG A 196 -11.08 15.06 -17.07
N PRO A 197 -11.37 13.79 -17.38
CA PRO A 197 -10.43 12.70 -17.13
C PRO A 197 -9.10 12.91 -17.87
N LEU A 198 -7.96 12.60 -17.25
CA LEU A 198 -6.64 12.76 -17.88
C LEU A 198 -6.15 11.46 -18.56
N LYS A 199 -5.22 11.63 -19.51
CA LYS A 199 -4.38 10.57 -20.09
C LYS A 199 -3.73 9.72 -18.99
N VAL A 200 -3.74 8.40 -19.14
CA VAL A 200 -2.95 7.50 -18.28
C VAL A 200 -1.48 7.71 -18.64
N GLY A 201 -0.61 7.93 -17.65
CA GLY A 201 0.81 8.24 -17.87
C GLY A 201 1.15 9.73 -17.98
N ILE A 202 0.19 10.66 -17.95
CA ILE A 202 0.40 12.11 -18.17
C ILE A 202 1.51 12.78 -17.33
N HIS A 203 1.90 12.20 -16.20
CA HIS A 203 3.05 12.63 -15.42
C HIS A 203 4.41 12.49 -16.13
N GLU A 204 4.55 11.52 -17.03
CA GLU A 204 5.75 11.32 -17.87
C GLU A 204 5.82 12.44 -18.92
N ASP A 205 4.71 12.72 -19.61
CA ASP A 205 4.59 13.84 -20.54
C ASP A 205 4.93 15.19 -19.87
N LEU A 206 4.51 15.37 -18.61
CA LEU A 206 4.80 16.58 -17.82
C LEU A 206 6.28 16.68 -17.43
N VAL A 207 6.92 15.59 -17.00
CA VAL A 207 8.36 15.57 -16.67
C VAL A 207 9.24 15.76 -17.91
N ALA A 208 8.74 15.41 -19.11
CA ALA A 208 9.42 15.69 -20.36
C ALA A 208 9.35 17.18 -20.80
N ARG A 209 8.33 17.93 -20.36
CA ARG A 209 8.12 19.35 -20.72
C ARG A 209 8.59 20.32 -19.64
N GLU A 210 8.51 19.93 -18.37
CA GLU A 210 8.77 20.80 -17.23
C GLU A 210 10.05 20.40 -16.48
N PRO A 211 10.92 21.34 -16.07
CA PRO A 211 12.18 21.05 -15.38
C PRO A 211 12.00 20.65 -13.90
N TRP A 212 10.86 20.06 -13.54
CA TRP A 212 10.48 19.74 -12.16
C TRP A 212 10.72 18.26 -11.82
N PRO A 213 11.20 17.94 -10.61
CA PRO A 213 11.44 16.55 -10.22
C PRO A 213 10.12 15.76 -10.16
N GLU A 214 10.11 14.57 -10.75
CA GLU A 214 8.92 13.72 -10.89
C GLU A 214 8.11 13.55 -9.60
N LYS A 215 8.78 13.44 -8.44
CA LYS A 215 8.13 13.31 -7.13
C LYS A 215 7.19 14.50 -6.81
N LEU A 216 7.52 15.70 -7.27
CA LEU A 216 6.73 16.92 -7.13
C LEU A 216 5.58 16.92 -8.15
N VAL A 217 5.85 16.59 -9.41
CA VAL A 217 4.84 16.43 -10.48
C VAL A 217 3.76 15.41 -10.06
N ARG A 218 4.16 14.21 -9.63
CA ARG A 218 3.26 13.16 -9.10
C ARG A 218 2.47 13.65 -7.88
N ARG A 219 3.07 14.47 -6.99
CA ARG A 219 2.37 15.03 -5.81
C ARG A 219 1.31 16.07 -6.20
N ALA A 220 1.62 16.98 -7.12
CA ALA A 220 0.69 18.00 -7.62
C ALA A 220 -0.48 17.35 -8.40
N LEU A 221 -0.17 16.39 -9.28
CA LEU A 221 -1.17 15.60 -9.99
C LEU A 221 -2.06 14.81 -9.01
N ALA A 222 -1.49 14.22 -7.95
CA ALA A 222 -2.23 13.58 -6.88
C ALA A 222 -3.13 14.55 -6.10
N CYS A 223 -2.80 15.84 -6.02
CA CYS A 223 -3.76 16.83 -5.51
C CYS A 223 -4.94 17.01 -6.49
N TYR A 224 -4.68 17.19 -7.79
CA TYR A 224 -5.73 17.38 -8.81
C TYR A 224 -6.72 16.20 -8.90
N VAL A 225 -6.24 14.96 -9.03
CA VAL A 225 -7.13 13.80 -9.30
C VAL A 225 -7.96 13.37 -8.09
N HIS A 226 -7.57 13.74 -6.86
CA HIS A 226 -8.37 13.48 -5.65
C HIS A 226 -9.41 14.56 -5.36
N LEU A 227 -9.56 15.61 -6.20
CA LEU A 227 -10.62 16.59 -6.02
C LEU A 227 -12.02 15.94 -6.20
N PRO A 228 -13.01 16.29 -5.37
CA PRO A 228 -14.40 15.83 -5.54
C PRO A 228 -15.05 16.16 -6.89
N ARG A 229 -14.49 17.10 -7.66
CA ARG A 229 -14.92 17.39 -9.05
C ARG A 229 -14.35 16.40 -10.06
N TYR A 230 -13.08 16.01 -9.94
CA TYR A 230 -12.44 15.03 -10.83
C TYR A 230 -13.13 13.66 -10.71
N LEU A 231 -13.34 13.19 -9.48
CA LEU A 231 -14.03 11.92 -9.20
C LEU A 231 -15.49 11.87 -9.71
N LYS A 232 -16.14 13.03 -9.95
CA LYS A 232 -17.49 13.12 -10.55
C LYS A 232 -17.48 13.12 -12.09
N ALA A 233 -16.35 13.46 -12.69
CA ALA A 233 -16.14 13.52 -14.14
C ALA A 233 -15.65 12.18 -14.71
N VAL A 234 -14.89 11.40 -13.93
CA VAL A 234 -14.51 10.03 -14.27
C VAL A 234 -15.76 9.14 -14.31
N ARG A 235 -16.25 8.89 -15.53
CA ARG A 235 -17.45 8.10 -15.84
C ARG A 235 -17.12 7.09 -16.95
N ALA A 236 -17.75 5.93 -16.95
CA ALA A 236 -17.56 4.94 -18.00
C ALA A 236 -17.91 5.56 -19.37
N GLY A 237 -17.05 5.35 -20.38
CA GLY A 237 -17.22 5.94 -21.70
C GLY A 237 -16.78 7.40 -21.82
N ALA A 238 -16.30 8.05 -20.75
CA ALA A 238 -15.75 9.40 -20.85
C ALA A 238 -14.36 9.40 -21.49
N GLU A 239 -14.14 10.31 -22.45
CA GLU A 239 -12.84 10.53 -23.08
C GLU A 239 -11.81 11.10 -22.09
N ARG A 240 -10.55 10.74 -22.32
CA ARG A 240 -9.37 11.23 -21.59
C ARG A 240 -8.66 12.31 -22.40
N VAL A 241 -8.04 13.26 -21.71
CA VAL A 241 -7.34 14.38 -22.35
C VAL A 241 -5.83 14.26 -22.14
N GLY A 242 -5.05 14.35 -23.23
CA GLY A 242 -3.59 14.52 -23.22
C GLY A 242 -3.18 15.97 -22.91
N LEU A 243 -1.88 16.30 -22.93
CA LEU A 243 -1.42 17.66 -22.59
C LEU A 243 -1.79 18.74 -23.62
N ASP A 244 -2.11 18.35 -24.85
CA ASP A 244 -2.43 19.26 -25.97
C ASP A 244 -3.93 19.24 -26.33
N GLY A 245 -4.79 18.74 -25.43
CA GLY A 245 -6.24 18.63 -25.65
C GLY A 245 -6.70 17.34 -26.35
N GLU A 246 -5.77 16.55 -26.90
CA GLU A 246 -6.03 15.31 -27.65
C GLU A 246 -6.78 14.23 -26.85
N SER A 247 -7.58 13.40 -27.54
CA SER A 247 -8.37 12.31 -26.97
C SER A 247 -7.53 11.05 -26.69
N ALA A 248 -6.88 11.02 -25.53
CA ALA A 248 -5.96 9.97 -25.09
C ALA A 248 -6.67 8.72 -24.50
N GLY A 249 -7.64 8.18 -25.25
CA GLY A 249 -8.42 6.99 -24.87
C GLY A 249 -9.63 7.28 -23.98
N VAL A 250 -10.19 6.23 -23.36
CA VAL A 250 -11.49 6.24 -22.69
C VAL A 250 -11.38 5.71 -21.25
N VAL A 251 -12.29 6.14 -20.36
CA VAL A 251 -12.43 5.63 -18.99
C VAL A 251 -13.23 4.32 -18.96
N SER A 252 -12.64 3.28 -18.36
CA SER A 252 -13.28 1.97 -18.18
C SER A 252 -14.33 1.96 -17.06
N GLU A 253 -15.28 1.02 -17.12
CA GLU A 253 -16.27 0.82 -16.05
C GLU A 253 -15.64 0.58 -14.68
N GLY A 254 -14.55 -0.17 -14.60
CA GLY A 254 -13.88 -0.47 -13.33
C GLY A 254 -13.33 0.79 -12.67
N GLU A 255 -12.77 1.69 -13.48
CA GLU A 255 -12.22 2.99 -13.03
C GLU A 255 -13.34 3.93 -12.60
N ALA A 256 -14.46 3.96 -13.33
CA ALA A 256 -15.64 4.74 -12.95
C ALA A 256 -16.30 4.22 -11.65
N LYS A 257 -16.33 2.90 -11.45
CA LYS A 257 -16.79 2.26 -10.19
C LYS A 257 -15.84 2.61 -9.03
N TYR A 258 -14.53 2.60 -9.25
CA TYR A 258 -13.53 3.02 -8.27
C TYR A 258 -13.64 4.52 -7.90
N ALA A 259 -13.77 5.41 -8.89
CA ALA A 259 -13.91 6.86 -8.68
C ALA A 259 -15.16 7.21 -7.86
N ARG A 260 -16.28 6.52 -8.09
CA ARG A 260 -17.50 6.63 -7.26
C ARG A 260 -17.23 6.23 -5.81
N LYS A 261 -16.62 5.06 -5.57
CA LYS A 261 -16.26 4.60 -4.22
C LYS A 261 -15.37 5.62 -3.48
N GLN A 262 -14.35 6.15 -4.15
CA GLN A 262 -13.48 7.19 -3.58
C GLN A 262 -14.24 8.49 -3.25
N LEU A 263 -15.18 8.90 -4.11
CA LEU A 263 -16.02 10.08 -3.87
C LEU A 263 -16.93 9.91 -2.65
N ASP A 264 -17.51 8.72 -2.47
CA ASP A 264 -18.39 8.42 -1.33
C ASP A 264 -17.60 8.30 -0.01
N GLU A 265 -16.41 7.70 -0.05
CA GLU A 265 -15.50 7.68 1.11
C GLU A 265 -15.06 9.10 1.49
N LEU A 266 -14.62 9.90 0.53
CA LEU A 266 -14.21 11.29 0.77
C LEU A 266 -15.35 12.14 1.34
N GLN A 267 -16.60 11.93 0.89
CA GLN A 267 -17.79 12.53 1.51
C GLN A 267 -18.02 12.05 2.95
N ALA A 268 -17.89 10.75 3.22
CA ALA A 268 -18.05 10.20 4.56
C ALA A 268 -16.98 10.73 5.52
N GLN A 269 -15.70 10.75 5.10
CA GLN A 269 -14.61 11.36 5.85
C GLN A 269 -14.88 12.84 6.13
N ASN A 270 -15.34 13.61 5.13
CA ASN A 270 -15.64 15.04 5.31
C ASN A 270 -16.82 15.29 6.24
N ARG A 271 -17.89 14.48 6.21
CA ARG A 271 -19.00 14.54 7.18
C ARG A 271 -18.48 14.31 8.61
N THR A 272 -17.66 13.28 8.82
CA THR A 272 -17.07 12.96 10.14
C THR A 272 -16.11 14.05 10.63
N ARG A 273 -15.26 14.60 9.75
CA ARG A 273 -14.36 15.73 10.07
C ARG A 273 -15.15 16.99 10.44
N GLN A 274 -16.24 17.29 9.71
CA GLN A 274 -17.11 18.44 10.00
C GLN A 274 -17.86 18.28 11.32
N ALA A 275 -18.35 17.07 11.64
CA ALA A 275 -18.99 16.77 12.92
C ALA A 275 -18.00 16.99 14.09
N LYS A 276 -16.81 16.39 14.03
CA LYS A 276 -15.75 16.57 15.05
C LYS A 276 -15.30 18.03 15.20
N ARG A 277 -15.27 18.82 14.10
CA ARG A 277 -14.99 20.27 14.18
C ARG A 277 -16.10 21.03 14.92
N ARG A 278 -17.36 20.78 14.59
CA ARG A 278 -18.53 21.39 15.27
C ARG A 278 -18.61 21.00 16.75
N GLU A 279 -18.24 19.78 17.10
CA GLU A 279 -18.18 19.31 18.48
C GLU A 279 -17.10 20.06 19.28
N ARG A 280 -15.88 20.18 18.74
CA ARG A 280 -14.79 20.95 19.36
C ARG A 280 -15.15 22.43 19.52
N GLN A 281 -15.76 23.05 18.53
CA GLN A 281 -16.24 24.43 18.63
C GLN A 281 -17.26 24.58 19.78
N ARG A 282 -18.21 23.65 19.91
CA ARG A 282 -19.18 23.60 21.03
C ARG A 282 -18.57 23.24 22.39
N GLN A 283 -17.35 22.72 22.44
CA GLN A 283 -16.59 22.51 23.68
C GLN A 283 -15.90 23.81 24.07
N GLN A 284 -15.18 24.44 23.14
CA GLN A 284 -14.54 25.75 23.30
C GLN A 284 -15.55 26.85 23.70
N GLU A 285 -16.70 26.94 23.02
CA GLU A 285 -17.80 27.87 23.36
C GLU A 285 -18.36 27.65 24.78
N LYS A 286 -18.25 26.44 25.35
CA LYS A 286 -18.65 26.14 26.74
C LYS A 286 -17.53 26.46 27.72
N GLU A 287 -16.29 26.12 27.37
CA GLU A 287 -15.09 26.40 28.16
C GLU A 287 -14.94 27.92 28.35
N GLU A 288 -14.95 28.71 27.27
CA GLU A 288 -14.97 30.18 27.34
C GLU A 288 -16.15 30.72 28.17
N ARG A 289 -17.33 30.08 28.10
CA ARG A 289 -18.51 30.52 28.88
C ARG A 289 -18.41 30.14 30.36
N LEU A 290 -17.66 29.09 30.71
CA LEU A 290 -17.35 28.73 32.09
C LEU A 290 -16.26 29.64 32.64
N GLU A 291 -15.18 29.88 31.89
CA GLU A 291 -14.12 30.83 32.24
C GLU A 291 -14.69 32.22 32.53
N ARG A 292 -15.49 32.80 31.62
CA ARG A 292 -16.13 34.11 31.83
C ARG A 292 -16.99 34.16 33.10
N LYS A 293 -17.70 33.07 33.44
CA LYS A 293 -18.47 32.95 34.69
C LYS A 293 -17.58 32.83 35.93
N ILE A 294 -16.47 32.11 35.84
CA ILE A 294 -15.50 31.97 36.93
C ILE A 294 -14.88 33.34 37.21
N SER A 295 -14.44 34.08 36.18
CA SER A 295 -13.94 35.45 36.31
C SER A 295 -14.99 36.39 36.93
N GLU A 296 -16.26 36.30 36.52
CA GLU A 296 -17.36 37.09 37.10
C GLU A 296 -17.60 36.75 38.58
N LEU A 297 -17.46 35.48 38.98
CA LEU A 297 -17.62 35.04 40.37
C LEU A 297 -16.41 35.39 41.24
N LEU A 298 -15.19 35.44 40.70
CA LEU A 298 -14.00 35.89 41.41
C LEU A 298 -14.10 37.39 41.71
N ALA A 299 -14.35 38.22 40.68
CA ALA A 299 -14.52 39.67 40.84
C ALA A 299 -15.65 40.07 41.80
N LYS A 300 -16.63 39.18 42.06
CA LYS A 300 -17.72 39.37 43.03
C LYS A 300 -17.35 39.05 44.48
N HIS A 301 -16.18 38.47 44.75
CA HIS A 301 -15.69 38.16 46.11
C HIS A 301 -14.43 38.95 46.49
N GLU A 302 -13.94 39.85 45.63
CA GLU A 302 -12.81 40.76 45.89
C GLU A 302 -13.28 42.14 46.40
N HIS A 303 -14.54 42.25 46.83
CA HIS A 303 -15.23 43.45 47.34
C HIS A 303 -16.06 43.12 48.58
#